data_AF-A0AAN6JJJ3-F1
#
_entry.id   AF-A0AAN6JJJ3-F1
#
_cell.length_a   1.000
_cell.length_b   1.000
_cell.length_c   1.000
_cell.angle_alpha   90.00
_cell.angle_beta   90.00
_cell.angle_gamma   90.00
#
_symmetry.space_group_name_H-M   'P 1'
#
loop_
_entity.id
_entity.type
_entity.pdbx_description
1 polymer ?
#
loop_
_entity_poly.entity_id
_entity_poly.type
_entity_poly.pdbx_seq_one_letter_code
_entity_poly.pdbx_strand_id
1 'polypeptide(L)'
;MGADTIITLIRHAQAEHNVALDYSIADAPLTELGRRQAAVIPAFTQEIQSSIDLIASSGLRRTLSTTKIGLAPAIQRLGIRSVAVLPALQECNALPCDAGSDRAVLERDPEFNDFDLQHLVPGWNSKQGVYAADPRSLRARAQWVRQWLRSRPERHIAVVAHGDILRYIMSYGDQYIEYPWQNAEVRQFRFDPTLINTPECPIIPLQNVGAAGAAEPTSGQIYLERQESQRNAVPLELPSLDFGSGGDLMFDIEARFSEKASAVREREDELRQLEARLQAAEKRRAELAAKGITE
;
A
#
# COMPACT_ATOMS: atom_id res chain seq x y z
N MET A 1 -25.57 -14.91 -8.36
CA MET A 1 -24.76 -14.58 -7.16
C MET A 1 -24.23 -13.18 -7.33
N GLY A 2 -24.41 -12.36 -6.29
CA GLY A 2 -25.44 -11.32 -6.37
C GLY A 2 -24.79 -9.95 -6.50
N ALA A 3 -25.47 -9.02 -7.16
CA ALA A 3 -25.10 -7.60 -7.14
C ALA A 3 -24.98 -7.00 -5.71
N ASP A 4 -25.43 -7.75 -4.70
CA ASP A 4 -25.42 -7.40 -3.29
C ASP A 4 -24.13 -7.81 -2.54
N THR A 5 -23.14 -8.42 -3.23
CA THR A 5 -21.84 -8.70 -2.60
C THR A 5 -21.11 -7.40 -2.28
N ILE A 6 -20.73 -7.25 -1.00
CA ILE A 6 -19.92 -6.13 -0.51
C ILE A 6 -18.44 -6.51 -0.62
N ILE A 7 -17.66 -5.63 -1.23
CA ILE A 7 -16.22 -5.78 -1.41
C ILE A 7 -15.54 -4.66 -0.64
N THR A 8 -14.85 -4.99 0.44
CA THR A 8 -14.06 -4.04 1.23
C THR A 8 -12.62 -4.07 0.77
N LEU A 9 -12.18 -3.06 0.03
CA LEU A 9 -10.80 -2.92 -0.39
C LEU A 9 -9.99 -2.16 0.68
N ILE A 10 -8.80 -2.67 0.99
CA ILE A 10 -7.91 -2.15 2.03
C ILE A 10 -6.51 -2.00 1.43
N ARG A 11 -5.95 -0.77 1.42
CA ARG A 11 -4.52 -0.57 1.12
C ARG A 11 -3.70 -0.95 2.34
N HIS A 12 -2.54 -1.59 2.14
CA HIS A 12 -1.58 -1.83 3.22
C HIS A 12 -1.20 -0.54 3.97
N ALA A 13 -0.77 -0.68 5.23
CA ALA A 13 -0.22 0.44 6.01
C ALA A 13 1.20 0.82 5.56
N GLN A 14 1.78 1.89 6.12
CA GLN A 14 3.11 2.37 5.72
C GLN A 14 4.18 1.27 5.79
N ALA A 15 4.98 1.14 4.72
CA ALA A 15 6.10 0.22 4.63
C ALA A 15 7.44 0.96 4.50
N GLU A 16 8.55 0.28 4.80
CA GLU A 16 9.89 0.90 4.88
C GLU A 16 10.28 1.63 3.58
N HIS A 17 9.96 1.03 2.42
CA HIS A 17 10.22 1.64 1.11
C HIS A 17 9.46 2.96 0.90
N ASN A 18 8.31 3.16 1.54
CA ASN A 18 7.53 4.40 1.40
C ASN A 18 8.22 5.58 2.10
N VAL A 19 8.84 5.34 3.25
CA VAL A 19 9.50 6.39 4.06
C VAL A 19 10.87 6.72 3.51
N ALA A 20 11.67 5.70 3.21
CA ALA A 20 13.04 5.88 2.74
C ALA A 20 13.12 6.28 1.25
N LEU A 21 11.99 6.18 0.52
CA LEU A 21 11.96 6.20 -0.95
C LEU A 21 12.97 5.19 -1.55
N ASP A 22 13.23 4.11 -0.80
CA ASP A 22 14.17 3.06 -1.13
C ASP A 22 13.41 1.83 -1.65
N TYR A 23 13.29 1.78 -2.97
CA TYR A 23 12.61 0.69 -3.68
C TYR A 23 13.48 -0.57 -3.82
N SER A 24 14.71 -0.56 -3.31
CA SER A 24 15.61 -1.71 -3.32
C SER A 24 15.37 -2.69 -2.16
N ILE A 25 14.61 -2.27 -1.13
CA ILE A 25 14.25 -3.11 0.02
C ILE A 25 13.33 -4.25 -0.46
N ALA A 26 13.87 -5.46 -0.58
CA ALA A 26 13.12 -6.62 -1.07
C ALA A 26 11.92 -6.96 -0.18
N ASP A 27 10.74 -7.14 -0.78
CA ASP A 27 9.47 -7.46 -0.09
C ASP A 27 9.28 -6.62 1.19
N ALA A 28 9.36 -5.30 1.02
CA ALA A 28 9.52 -4.35 2.12
C ALA A 28 8.47 -4.54 3.24
N PRO A 29 8.90 -4.66 4.50
CA PRO A 29 8.01 -4.85 5.64
C PRO A 29 7.32 -3.54 6.05
N LEU A 30 6.33 -3.65 6.94
CA LEU A 30 5.72 -2.48 7.58
C LEU A 30 6.74 -1.78 8.49
N THR A 31 6.67 -0.45 8.52
CA THR A 31 7.34 0.33 9.58
C THR A 31 6.61 0.15 10.91
N GLU A 32 7.23 0.59 12.00
CA GLU A 32 6.56 0.67 13.31
C GLU A 32 5.30 1.55 13.25
N LEU A 33 5.36 2.69 12.54
CA LEU A 33 4.19 3.52 12.28
C LEU A 33 3.13 2.77 11.46
N GLY A 34 3.53 2.02 10.42
CA GLY A 34 2.63 1.19 9.63
C GLY A 34 1.91 0.13 10.47
N ARG A 35 2.60 -0.50 11.41
CA ARG A 35 1.97 -1.45 12.35
C ARG A 35 0.92 -0.76 13.23
N ARG A 36 1.20 0.44 13.73
CA ARG A 36 0.22 1.23 14.49
C ARG A 36 -0.98 1.65 13.63
N GLN A 37 -0.74 2.09 12.40
CA GLN A 37 -1.81 2.40 11.44
C GLN A 37 -2.71 1.19 11.19
N ALA A 38 -2.12 0.01 10.96
CA ALA A 38 -2.89 -1.21 10.81
C ALA A 38 -3.69 -1.53 12.09
N ALA A 39 -3.12 -1.33 13.27
CA ALA A 39 -3.79 -1.57 14.56
C ALA A 39 -4.97 -0.61 14.83
N VAL A 40 -5.05 0.52 14.13
CA VAL A 40 -6.17 1.47 14.23
C VAL A 40 -7.36 1.06 13.34
N ILE A 41 -7.16 0.22 12.31
CA ILE A 41 -8.23 -0.23 11.41
C ILE A 41 -9.49 -0.72 12.15
N PRO A 42 -9.41 -1.59 13.18
CA PRO A 42 -10.58 -2.04 13.92
C PRO A 42 -11.44 -0.91 14.53
N ALA A 43 -10.83 0.21 14.92
CA ALA A 43 -11.52 1.31 15.62
C ALA A 43 -12.60 1.98 14.76
N PHE A 44 -12.49 1.91 13.43
CA PHE A 44 -13.46 2.47 12.49
C PHE A 44 -14.06 1.42 11.55
N THR A 45 -13.82 0.13 11.79
CA THR A 45 -14.34 -0.98 10.97
C THR A 45 -15.09 -2.04 11.76
N GLN A 46 -15.51 -1.77 13.00
CA GLN A 46 -16.07 -2.78 13.89
C GLN A 46 -17.28 -3.53 13.28
N GLU A 47 -18.23 -2.83 12.66
CA GLU A 47 -19.38 -3.43 11.97
C GLU A 47 -19.01 -4.16 10.67
N ILE A 48 -17.97 -3.67 9.98
CA ILE A 48 -17.43 -4.31 8.79
C ILE A 48 -16.81 -5.65 9.18
N GLN A 49 -15.98 -5.68 10.23
CA GLN A 49 -15.29 -6.89 10.66
C GLN A 49 -16.21 -7.98 11.18
N SER A 50 -17.34 -7.63 11.78
CA SER A 50 -18.33 -8.61 12.22
C SER A 50 -19.08 -9.25 11.05
N SER A 51 -19.14 -8.60 9.89
CA SER A 51 -19.88 -9.06 8.70
C SER A 51 -19.01 -9.68 7.61
N ILE A 52 -17.68 -9.61 7.67
CA ILE A 52 -16.78 -10.24 6.68
C ILE A 52 -16.98 -11.76 6.67
N ASP A 53 -17.19 -12.35 5.50
CA ASP A 53 -17.27 -13.81 5.34
C ASP A 53 -15.94 -14.40 4.85
N LEU A 54 -15.14 -13.61 4.12
CA LEU A 54 -13.85 -14.01 3.57
C LEU A 54 -12.86 -12.85 3.58
N ILE A 55 -11.61 -13.16 3.90
CA ILE A 55 -10.48 -12.25 3.77
C ILE A 55 -9.58 -12.77 2.64
N ALA A 56 -9.27 -11.91 1.69
CA ALA A 56 -8.24 -12.12 0.67
C ALA A 56 -7.09 -11.14 0.91
N SER A 57 -5.86 -11.60 0.72
CA SER A 57 -4.66 -10.76 0.89
C SER A 57 -3.62 -11.04 -0.18
N SER A 58 -2.82 -10.04 -0.54
CA SER A 58 -1.59 -10.28 -1.29
C SER A 58 -0.57 -11.05 -0.45
N GLY A 59 0.31 -11.80 -1.12
CA GLY A 59 1.40 -12.55 -0.46
C GLY A 59 2.59 -11.71 0.04
N LEU A 60 2.63 -10.40 -0.21
CA LEU A 60 3.73 -9.55 0.25
C LEU A 60 3.67 -9.32 1.77
N ARG A 61 4.83 -9.18 2.40
CA ARG A 61 4.93 -9.05 3.87
C ARG A 61 4.06 -7.93 4.43
N ARG A 62 4.13 -6.74 3.84
CA ARG A 62 3.34 -5.58 4.29
C ARG A 62 1.83 -5.79 4.22
N THR A 63 1.32 -6.54 3.24
CA THR A 63 -0.11 -6.88 3.16
C THR A 63 -0.47 -7.96 4.16
N LEU A 64 0.38 -8.98 4.34
CA LEU A 64 0.17 -10.02 5.35
C LEU A 64 0.15 -9.45 6.78
N SER A 65 1.11 -8.58 7.12
CA SER A 65 1.14 -7.88 8.41
C SER A 65 -0.08 -6.98 8.60
N THR A 66 -0.46 -6.19 7.58
CA THR A 66 -1.67 -5.34 7.65
C THR A 66 -2.92 -6.19 7.83
N THR A 67 -2.99 -7.35 7.16
CA THR A 67 -4.12 -8.29 7.29
C THR A 67 -4.20 -8.83 8.71
N LYS A 68 -3.09 -9.38 9.23
CA LYS A 68 -3.01 -9.99 10.57
C LYS A 68 -3.37 -9.01 11.67
N ILE A 69 -2.87 -7.78 11.58
CA ILE A 69 -3.07 -6.73 12.59
C ILE A 69 -4.45 -6.06 12.42
N GLY A 70 -4.74 -5.56 11.23
CA GLY A 70 -5.90 -4.69 10.98
C GLY A 70 -7.23 -5.43 10.92
N LEU A 71 -7.22 -6.71 10.54
CA LEU A 71 -8.40 -7.56 10.50
C LEU A 71 -8.43 -8.58 11.65
N ALA A 72 -7.70 -8.33 12.74
CA ALA A 72 -7.63 -9.24 13.89
C ALA A 72 -9.01 -9.70 14.41
N PRO A 73 -10.03 -8.82 14.58
CA PRO A 73 -11.38 -9.26 14.96
C PRO A 73 -12.02 -10.24 13.96
N ALA A 74 -11.93 -9.99 12.65
CA ALA A 74 -12.46 -10.90 11.63
C ALA A 74 -11.68 -12.22 11.58
N ILE A 75 -10.35 -12.16 11.70
CA ILE A 75 -9.46 -13.33 11.76
C ILE A 75 -9.75 -14.19 12.99
N GLN A 76 -10.04 -13.58 14.15
CA GLN A 76 -10.41 -14.32 15.35
C GLN A 76 -11.68 -15.16 15.14
N ARG A 77 -12.63 -14.66 14.33
CA ARG A 77 -13.88 -15.35 14.01
C ARG A 77 -13.72 -16.41 12.92
N LEU A 78 -12.96 -16.12 11.87
CA LEU A 78 -12.85 -16.96 10.67
C LEU A 78 -11.68 -17.95 10.73
N GLY A 79 -10.62 -17.61 11.46
CA GLY A 79 -9.35 -18.32 11.54
C GLY A 79 -8.34 -17.81 10.51
N ILE A 80 -7.08 -17.61 10.92
CA ILE A 80 -6.02 -17.06 10.04
C ILE A 80 -5.73 -17.95 8.81
N ARG A 81 -5.90 -19.27 8.95
CA ARG A 81 -5.74 -20.21 7.83
C ARG A 81 -6.83 -20.09 6.77
N SER A 82 -7.95 -19.42 7.05
CA SER A 82 -9.01 -19.19 6.06
C SER A 82 -8.75 -17.96 5.19
N VAL A 83 -7.68 -17.19 5.46
CA VAL A 83 -7.29 -16.05 4.63
C VAL A 83 -6.81 -16.57 3.28
N ALA A 84 -7.49 -16.16 2.20
CA ALA A 84 -7.08 -16.49 0.84
C ALA A 84 -5.89 -15.61 0.43
N VAL A 85 -4.68 -16.15 0.49
CA VAL A 85 -3.47 -15.45 0.03
C VAL A 85 -3.33 -15.61 -1.48
N LEU A 86 -3.52 -14.52 -2.23
CA LEU A 86 -3.59 -14.54 -3.70
C LEU A 86 -2.40 -13.79 -4.34
N PRO A 87 -1.57 -14.45 -5.16
CA PRO A 87 -0.52 -13.78 -5.94
C PRO A 87 -1.04 -12.65 -6.84
N ALA A 88 -2.27 -12.77 -7.35
CA ALA A 88 -2.86 -11.78 -8.26
C ALA A 88 -3.03 -10.39 -7.62
N LEU A 89 -3.06 -10.31 -6.28
CA LEU A 89 -3.20 -9.07 -5.53
C LEU A 89 -1.87 -8.35 -5.28
N GLN A 90 -0.76 -8.85 -5.80
CA GLN A 90 0.55 -8.22 -5.62
C GLN A 90 0.64 -6.84 -6.31
N GLU A 91 1.57 -6.00 -5.83
CA GLU A 91 1.78 -4.67 -6.39
C GLU A 91 2.25 -4.71 -7.85
N CYS A 92 2.06 -3.62 -8.59
CA CYS A 92 2.23 -3.59 -10.03
C CYS A 92 3.68 -3.64 -10.51
N ASN A 93 4.61 -2.95 -9.83
CA ASN A 93 5.92 -2.66 -10.40
C ASN A 93 6.90 -3.83 -10.27
N ALA A 94 7.92 -3.85 -11.13
CA ALA A 94 9.01 -4.83 -11.13
C ALA A 94 10.22 -4.36 -10.30
N LEU A 95 9.96 -3.68 -9.19
CA LEU A 95 10.97 -3.20 -8.24
C LEU A 95 11.13 -4.23 -7.10
N PRO A 96 12.32 -4.34 -6.47
CA PRO A 96 12.55 -5.27 -5.37
C PRO A 96 11.51 -5.15 -4.24
N CYS A 97 11.08 -3.94 -3.88
CA CYS A 97 10.04 -3.72 -2.87
C CYS A 97 8.69 -4.33 -3.21
N ASP A 98 8.40 -4.54 -4.49
CA ASP A 98 7.14 -5.10 -4.97
C ASP A 98 7.24 -6.57 -5.35
N ALA A 99 8.45 -7.13 -5.41
CA ALA A 99 8.67 -8.56 -5.57
C ALA A 99 8.56 -9.26 -4.21
N GLY A 100 7.58 -10.16 -4.09
CA GLY A 100 7.36 -10.91 -2.86
C GLY A 100 8.45 -11.93 -2.56
N SER A 101 8.51 -12.39 -1.31
CA SER A 101 9.43 -13.46 -0.89
C SER A 101 8.95 -14.83 -1.38
N ASP A 102 9.88 -15.80 -1.51
CA ASP A 102 9.48 -17.18 -1.76
C ASP A 102 8.63 -17.73 -0.61
N ARG A 103 7.67 -18.62 -0.93
CA ARG A 103 6.78 -19.25 0.06
C ARG A 103 7.55 -19.85 1.24
N ALA A 104 8.65 -20.56 0.97
CA ALA A 104 9.45 -21.20 2.00
C ALA A 104 10.13 -20.19 2.96
N VAL A 105 10.38 -18.96 2.52
CA VAL A 105 10.88 -17.87 3.38
C VAL A 105 9.77 -17.40 4.32
N LEU A 106 8.57 -17.18 3.78
CA LEU A 106 7.41 -16.74 4.56
C LEU A 106 6.95 -17.82 5.57
N GLU A 107 6.97 -19.11 5.21
CA GLU A 107 6.62 -20.21 6.11
C GLU A 107 7.59 -20.37 7.29
N ARG A 108 8.82 -19.86 7.18
CA ARG A 108 9.80 -19.86 8.28
C ARG A 108 9.68 -18.64 9.19
N ASP A 109 9.00 -17.60 8.73
CA ASP A 109 8.82 -16.37 9.49
C ASP A 109 7.69 -16.56 10.52
N PRO A 110 7.96 -16.39 11.84
CA PRO A 110 6.95 -16.51 12.88
C PRO A 110 5.75 -15.56 12.70
N GLU A 111 5.91 -14.47 11.97
CA GLU A 111 4.80 -13.56 11.69
C GLU A 111 3.81 -14.14 10.68
N PHE A 112 4.27 -15.00 9.75
CA PHE A 112 3.47 -15.44 8.60
C PHE A 112 3.24 -16.96 8.52
N ASN A 113 3.89 -17.75 9.36
CA ASN A 113 3.82 -19.22 9.30
C ASN A 113 2.44 -19.83 9.60
N ASP A 114 1.51 -19.03 10.13
CA ASP A 114 0.14 -19.42 10.45
C ASP A 114 -0.84 -19.20 9.30
N PHE A 115 -0.46 -18.43 8.27
CA PHE A 115 -1.22 -18.31 7.04
C PHE A 115 -1.18 -19.60 6.21
N ASP A 116 -2.23 -19.83 5.42
CA ASP A 116 -2.16 -20.80 4.32
C ASP A 116 -1.55 -20.14 3.08
N LEU A 117 -0.30 -20.45 2.79
CA LEU A 117 0.48 -19.87 1.70
C LEU A 117 0.50 -20.76 0.45
N GLN A 118 -0.40 -21.75 0.34
CA GLN A 118 -0.35 -22.76 -0.73
C GLN A 118 -0.39 -22.20 -2.16
N HIS A 119 -1.03 -21.06 -2.36
CA HIS A 119 -1.16 -20.41 -3.66
C HIS A 119 0.09 -19.61 -4.08
N LEU A 120 1.05 -19.41 -3.18
CA LEU A 120 2.35 -18.81 -3.49
C LEU A 120 3.27 -19.85 -4.15
N VAL A 121 2.89 -20.29 -5.35
CA VAL A 121 3.62 -21.30 -6.13
C VAL A 121 4.96 -20.75 -6.63
N PRO A 122 5.95 -21.60 -6.97
CA PRO A 122 7.21 -21.13 -7.53
C PRO A 122 7.01 -20.16 -8.71
N GLY A 123 7.65 -18.99 -8.64
CA GLY A 123 7.55 -17.93 -9.65
C GLY A 123 6.39 -16.94 -9.49
N TRP A 124 5.56 -17.07 -8.44
CA TRP A 124 4.48 -16.11 -8.14
C TRP A 124 4.98 -14.66 -8.03
N ASN A 125 6.19 -14.50 -7.50
CA ASN A 125 6.90 -13.24 -7.24
C ASN A 125 7.79 -12.78 -8.41
N SER A 126 7.79 -13.47 -9.56
CA SER A 126 8.74 -13.23 -10.66
C SER A 126 8.61 -11.88 -11.36
N LYS A 127 7.44 -11.23 -11.26
CA LYS A 127 7.07 -10.06 -12.08
C LYS A 127 7.16 -10.33 -13.59
N GLN A 128 6.91 -11.57 -14.00
CA GLN A 128 6.90 -12.02 -15.40
C GLN A 128 5.57 -12.69 -15.76
N GLY A 129 5.28 -12.79 -17.07
CA GLY A 129 4.06 -13.41 -17.57
C GLY A 129 2.80 -12.73 -17.02
N VAL A 130 1.88 -13.49 -16.41
CA VAL A 130 0.66 -12.95 -15.79
C VAL A 130 0.95 -11.96 -14.64
N TYR A 131 2.17 -11.97 -14.11
CA TYR A 131 2.63 -11.10 -13.04
C TYR A 131 3.41 -9.87 -13.53
N ALA A 132 3.59 -9.73 -14.84
CA ALA A 132 4.37 -8.64 -15.44
C ALA A 132 3.80 -7.26 -15.12
N ALA A 133 4.70 -6.28 -15.09
CA ALA A 133 4.44 -4.88 -14.76
C ALA A 133 3.95 -4.05 -15.97
N ASP A 134 3.49 -4.69 -17.04
CA ASP A 134 2.97 -4.00 -18.22
C ASP A 134 1.44 -3.79 -18.13
N PRO A 135 0.90 -2.72 -18.73
CA PRO A 135 -0.53 -2.39 -18.61
C PRO A 135 -1.49 -3.49 -19.07
N ARG A 136 -1.09 -4.36 -20.01
CA ARG A 136 -1.95 -5.44 -20.50
C ARG A 136 -2.05 -6.55 -19.45
N SER A 137 -0.92 -6.97 -18.90
CA SER A 137 -0.87 -7.98 -17.83
C SER A 137 -1.57 -7.48 -16.56
N LEU A 138 -1.39 -6.22 -16.19
CA LEU A 138 -2.04 -5.61 -15.03
C LEU A 138 -3.57 -5.52 -15.18
N ARG A 139 -4.08 -5.12 -16.36
CA ARG A 139 -5.52 -5.14 -16.65
C ARG A 139 -6.10 -6.55 -16.59
N ALA A 140 -5.42 -7.53 -17.21
CA ALA A 140 -5.86 -8.92 -17.17
C ALA A 140 -5.89 -9.48 -15.74
N ARG A 141 -4.87 -9.16 -14.94
CA ARG A 141 -4.80 -9.55 -13.52
C ARG A 141 -5.93 -8.95 -12.70
N ALA A 142 -6.24 -7.68 -12.91
CA ALA A 142 -7.35 -7.00 -12.25
C ALA A 142 -8.72 -7.57 -12.64
N GLN A 143 -8.92 -7.85 -13.92
CA GLN A 143 -10.12 -8.53 -14.42
C GLN A 143 -10.27 -9.92 -13.79
N TRP A 144 -9.18 -10.68 -13.71
CA TRP A 144 -9.19 -11.99 -13.04
C TRP A 144 -9.59 -11.85 -11.56
N VAL A 145 -9.05 -10.86 -10.84
CA VAL A 145 -9.43 -10.61 -9.44
C VAL A 145 -10.93 -10.32 -9.31
N ARG A 146 -11.49 -9.45 -10.16
CA ARG A 146 -12.94 -9.17 -10.17
C ARG A 146 -13.77 -10.41 -10.46
N GLN A 147 -13.35 -11.24 -11.41
CA GLN A 147 -14.03 -12.50 -11.73
C GLN A 147 -13.95 -13.50 -10.57
N TRP A 148 -12.79 -13.60 -9.92
CA TRP A 148 -12.61 -14.42 -8.73
C TRP A 148 -13.57 -13.97 -7.62
N LEU A 149 -13.61 -12.67 -7.32
CA LEU A 149 -14.53 -12.07 -6.35
C LEU A 149 -16.00 -12.35 -6.70
N ARG A 150 -16.38 -12.23 -7.97
CA ARG A 150 -17.76 -12.50 -8.44
C ARG A 150 -18.16 -13.96 -8.30
N SER A 151 -17.19 -14.88 -8.44
CA SER A 151 -17.43 -16.33 -8.36
C SER A 151 -17.63 -16.84 -6.93
N ARG A 152 -17.33 -16.00 -5.94
CA ARG A 152 -17.42 -16.34 -4.51
C ARG A 152 -18.87 -16.39 -4.03
N PRO A 153 -19.25 -17.38 -3.20
CA PRO A 153 -20.56 -17.40 -2.54
C PRO A 153 -20.67 -16.41 -1.38
N GLU A 154 -19.55 -15.88 -0.88
CA GLU A 154 -19.49 -14.95 0.24
C GLU A 154 -20.20 -13.62 -0.04
N ARG A 155 -20.92 -13.10 0.96
CA ARG A 155 -21.68 -11.85 0.83
C ARG A 155 -20.81 -10.63 1.12
N HIS A 156 -19.77 -10.78 1.93
CA HIS A 156 -18.84 -9.72 2.23
C HIS A 156 -17.39 -10.23 2.21
N ILE A 157 -16.59 -9.67 1.31
CA ILE A 157 -15.19 -10.04 1.12
C ILE A 157 -14.29 -8.83 1.41
N ALA A 158 -13.35 -8.97 2.34
CA ALA A 158 -12.29 -7.99 2.56
C ALA A 158 -11.07 -8.36 1.71
N VAL A 159 -10.45 -7.38 1.05
CA VAL A 159 -9.30 -7.55 0.16
C VAL A 159 -8.20 -6.59 0.59
N VAL A 160 -7.09 -7.12 1.11
CA VAL A 160 -5.91 -6.35 1.51
C VAL A 160 -4.85 -6.40 0.41
N ALA A 161 -4.55 -5.25 -0.20
CA ALA A 161 -3.65 -5.15 -1.35
C ALA A 161 -2.85 -3.84 -1.33
N HIS A 162 -2.44 -3.37 -2.52
CA HIS A 162 -1.54 -2.23 -2.70
C HIS A 162 -2.16 -1.15 -3.60
N GLY A 163 -1.60 0.05 -3.59
CA GLY A 163 -2.21 1.21 -4.23
C GLY A 163 -2.41 1.03 -5.74
N ASP A 164 -1.39 0.60 -6.49
CA ASP A 164 -1.53 0.51 -7.95
C ASP A 164 -2.48 -0.62 -8.34
N ILE A 165 -2.32 -1.82 -7.77
CA ILE A 165 -3.21 -2.94 -8.10
C ILE A 165 -4.67 -2.65 -7.75
N LEU A 166 -4.95 -1.92 -6.66
CA LEU A 166 -6.31 -1.50 -6.32
C LEU A 166 -6.89 -0.53 -7.35
N ARG A 167 -6.09 0.41 -7.87
CA ARG A 167 -6.51 1.29 -8.99
C ARG A 167 -6.89 0.48 -10.22
N TYR A 168 -6.10 -0.53 -10.56
CA TYR A 168 -6.43 -1.44 -11.67
C TYR A 168 -7.70 -2.26 -11.40
N ILE A 169 -7.91 -2.75 -10.17
CA ILE A 169 -9.13 -3.49 -9.80
C ILE A 169 -10.38 -2.62 -9.93
N MET A 170 -10.28 -1.35 -9.55
CA MET A 170 -11.36 -0.36 -9.71
C MET A 170 -11.58 0.03 -11.19
N SER A 171 -10.56 -0.13 -12.03
CA SER A 171 -10.59 0.21 -13.46
C SER A 171 -11.13 -0.93 -14.33
N TYR A 172 -11.81 -0.61 -15.42
CA TYR A 172 -12.29 -1.60 -16.40
C TYR A 172 -12.35 -0.99 -17.81
N GLY A 173 -12.23 -1.84 -18.83
CA GLY A 173 -12.09 -1.39 -20.22
C GLY A 173 -10.88 -0.47 -20.42
N ASP A 174 -11.08 0.64 -21.13
CA ASP A 174 -10.04 1.64 -21.40
C ASP A 174 -9.85 2.66 -20.27
N GLN A 175 -10.74 2.67 -19.28
CA GLN A 175 -10.65 3.57 -18.13
C GLN A 175 -9.44 3.21 -17.26
N TYR A 176 -8.78 4.24 -16.73
CA TYR A 176 -7.85 4.12 -15.61
C TYR A 176 -8.27 5.07 -14.50
N ILE A 177 -8.47 4.54 -13.30
CA ILE A 177 -8.86 5.33 -12.12
C ILE A 177 -7.60 5.72 -11.36
N GLU A 178 -7.28 7.00 -11.42
CA GLU A 178 -6.30 7.61 -10.54
C GLU A 178 -6.96 7.90 -9.20
N TYR A 179 -6.54 7.17 -8.17
CA TYR A 179 -7.00 7.40 -6.80
C TYR A 179 -5.82 7.39 -5.83
N PRO A 180 -5.57 8.48 -5.07
CA PRO A 180 -4.45 8.57 -4.16
C PRO A 180 -4.80 7.84 -2.85
N TRP A 181 -4.79 6.50 -2.89
CA TRP A 181 -5.04 5.68 -1.70
C TRP A 181 -4.19 6.14 -0.52
N GLN A 182 -4.75 6.18 0.68
CA GLN A 182 -4.03 6.45 1.91
C GLN A 182 -3.55 5.15 2.56
N ASN A 183 -2.50 5.24 3.38
CA ASN A 183 -2.03 4.08 4.12
C ASN A 183 -3.12 3.59 5.08
N ALA A 184 -3.35 2.26 5.10
CA ALA A 184 -4.42 1.64 5.89
C ALA A 184 -5.82 2.21 5.60
N GLU A 185 -6.07 2.67 4.37
CA GLU A 185 -7.39 3.11 3.93
C GLU A 185 -8.32 1.94 3.63
N VAL A 186 -9.58 2.08 4.02
CA VAL A 186 -10.66 1.11 3.87
C VAL A 186 -11.82 1.73 3.09
N ARG A 187 -12.22 1.09 2.00
CA ARG A 187 -13.37 1.52 1.17
C ARG A 187 -14.22 0.34 0.75
N GLN A 188 -15.54 0.54 0.71
CA GLN A 188 -16.49 -0.48 0.29
C GLN A 188 -16.98 -0.23 -1.13
N PHE A 189 -17.19 -1.33 -1.83
CA PHE A 189 -17.65 -1.39 -3.22
C PHE A 189 -18.71 -2.49 -3.34
N ARG A 190 -19.40 -2.47 -4.47
CA ARG A 190 -20.26 -3.57 -4.92
C ARG A 190 -20.08 -3.75 -6.42
N PHE A 191 -20.49 -4.89 -6.96
CA PHE A 191 -20.54 -5.04 -8.41
C PHE A 191 -21.55 -4.09 -9.05
N ASP A 192 -21.23 -3.57 -10.24
CA ASP A 192 -22.22 -2.90 -11.07
C ASP A 192 -23.31 -3.92 -11.47
N PRO A 193 -24.57 -3.73 -11.04
CA PRO A 193 -25.65 -4.68 -11.31
C PRO A 193 -25.93 -4.86 -12.81
N THR A 194 -25.61 -3.85 -13.63
CA THR A 194 -25.85 -3.88 -15.08
C THR A 194 -24.74 -4.61 -15.82
N LEU A 195 -23.51 -4.61 -15.28
CA LEU A 195 -22.32 -5.17 -15.93
C LEU A 195 -21.77 -6.41 -15.21
N ILE A 196 -22.37 -6.87 -14.11
CA ILE A 196 -21.88 -8.01 -13.32
C ILE A 196 -21.73 -9.30 -14.16
N ASN A 197 -22.59 -9.52 -15.16
CA ASN A 197 -22.54 -10.72 -16.00
C ASN A 197 -21.53 -10.61 -17.16
N THR A 198 -20.90 -9.45 -17.35
CA THR A 198 -19.86 -9.28 -18.38
C THR A 198 -18.53 -9.89 -17.91
N PRO A 199 -17.57 -10.12 -18.82
CA PRO A 199 -16.22 -10.50 -18.45
C PRO A 199 -15.50 -9.44 -17.60
N GLU A 200 -15.87 -8.16 -17.69
CA GLU A 200 -15.24 -7.09 -16.91
C GLU A 200 -15.74 -7.05 -15.46
N CYS A 201 -17.03 -7.34 -15.25
CA CYS A 201 -17.72 -7.34 -13.95
C CYS A 201 -17.21 -6.22 -13.01
N PRO A 202 -17.33 -4.95 -13.41
CA PRO A 202 -16.74 -3.84 -12.69
C PRO A 202 -17.36 -3.66 -11.31
N ILE A 203 -16.59 -3.04 -10.42
CA ILE A 203 -17.03 -2.66 -9.08
C ILE A 203 -17.21 -1.16 -9.02
N ILE A 204 -18.24 -0.72 -8.31
CA ILE A 204 -18.58 0.69 -8.12
C ILE A 204 -18.50 1.05 -6.64
N PRO A 205 -18.06 2.29 -6.30
CA PRO A 205 -17.95 2.71 -4.90
C PRO A 205 -19.29 2.65 -4.17
N LEU A 206 -19.26 2.20 -2.93
CA LEU A 206 -20.40 2.20 -2.02
C LEU A 206 -20.19 3.22 -0.89
N GLN A 207 -19.04 3.14 -0.20
CA GLN A 207 -18.75 3.97 0.97
C GLN A 207 -17.24 4.17 1.14
N ASN A 208 -16.82 5.38 1.52
CA ASN A 208 -15.51 5.61 2.12
C ASN A 208 -15.63 5.39 3.63
N VAL A 209 -14.84 4.47 4.20
CA VAL A 209 -14.96 4.10 5.62
C VAL A 209 -13.99 4.92 6.45
N GLY A 210 -12.72 4.98 6.05
CA GLY A 210 -11.69 5.71 6.77
C GLY A 210 -10.28 5.27 6.42
N ALA A 211 -9.29 6.00 6.93
CA ALA A 211 -7.87 5.68 6.80
C ALA A 211 -7.14 6.01 8.11
N ALA A 212 -6.04 5.30 8.38
CA ALA A 212 -5.22 5.54 9.57
C ALA A 212 -3.90 6.29 9.25
N GLY A 213 -3.56 6.46 7.97
CA GLY A 213 -2.40 7.23 7.52
C GLY A 213 -2.74 8.20 6.40
N ALA A 214 -1.76 8.98 5.96
CA ALA A 214 -1.89 9.91 4.84
C ALA A 214 -1.76 9.20 3.48
N ALA A 215 -2.07 9.94 2.41
CA ALA A 215 -1.76 9.52 1.05
C ALA A 215 -0.25 9.59 0.83
N GLU A 216 0.35 8.44 0.54
CA GLU A 216 1.74 8.34 0.13
C GLU A 216 1.82 7.78 -1.30
N PRO A 217 2.71 8.32 -2.14
CA PRO A 217 2.83 7.87 -3.51
C PRO A 217 3.24 6.40 -3.56
N THR A 218 2.62 5.66 -4.45
CA THR A 218 3.02 4.29 -4.78
C THR A 218 4.34 4.30 -5.54
N SER A 219 5.06 3.17 -5.51
CA SER A 219 6.26 2.98 -6.33
C SER A 219 6.03 3.26 -7.83
N GLY A 220 4.83 2.97 -8.36
CA GLY A 220 4.48 3.23 -9.76
C GLY A 220 4.33 4.72 -10.07
N GLN A 221 3.68 5.48 -9.18
CA GLN A 221 3.61 6.94 -9.28
C GLN A 221 5.01 7.57 -9.29
N ILE A 222 5.89 7.17 -8.37
CA ILE A 222 7.27 7.70 -8.34
C ILE A 222 8.08 7.27 -9.57
N TYR A 223 7.87 6.05 -10.07
CA TYR A 223 8.53 5.58 -11.29
C TYR A 223 8.14 6.44 -12.50
N LEU A 224 6.86 6.76 -12.64
CA LEU A 224 6.35 7.64 -13.71
C LEU A 224 6.90 9.07 -13.57
N GLU A 225 6.86 9.66 -12.37
CA GLU A 225 7.43 10.99 -12.11
C GLU A 225 8.92 11.09 -12.47
N ARG A 226 9.70 10.03 -12.17
CA ARG A 226 11.12 9.96 -12.54
C ARG A 226 11.32 9.90 -14.06
N GLN A 227 10.50 9.13 -14.78
CA GLN A 227 10.56 9.06 -16.23
C GLN A 227 10.15 10.38 -16.89
N GLU A 228 9.11 11.04 -16.38
CA GLU A 228 8.69 12.36 -16.87
C GLU A 228 9.75 13.42 -16.64
N SER A 229 10.39 13.42 -15.47
CA SER A 229 11.52 14.30 -15.16
C SER A 229 12.70 14.09 -16.11
N GLN A 230 12.98 12.84 -16.48
CA GLN A 230 14.03 12.48 -17.45
C GLN A 230 13.65 12.86 -18.89
N ARG A 231 12.37 12.76 -19.26
CA ARG A 231 11.86 13.15 -20.59
C ARG A 231 11.76 14.66 -20.79
N ASN A 232 11.41 15.39 -19.73
CA ASN A 232 11.31 16.84 -19.73
C ASN A 232 12.66 17.53 -19.49
N ALA A 233 13.73 16.76 -19.27
CA ALA A 233 15.08 17.28 -19.33
C ALA A 233 15.37 17.71 -20.78
N VAL A 234 15.32 19.02 -21.02
CA VAL A 234 15.70 19.61 -22.31
C VAL A 234 17.15 19.21 -22.60
N PRO A 235 17.47 18.63 -23.78
CA PRO A 235 18.86 18.44 -24.17
C PRO A 235 19.49 19.84 -24.30
N LEU A 236 20.43 20.17 -23.43
CA LEU A 236 21.33 21.29 -23.71
C LEU A 236 22.12 20.92 -24.97
N GLU A 237 21.77 21.54 -26.11
CA GLU A 237 22.68 21.58 -27.26
C GLU A 237 23.93 22.32 -26.80
N LEU A 238 24.97 21.55 -26.48
CA LEU A 238 26.28 22.08 -26.15
C LEU A 238 26.89 22.67 -27.42
N PRO A 239 27.27 23.97 -27.43
CA PRO A 239 28.07 24.51 -28.52
C PRO A 239 29.39 23.72 -28.55
N SER A 240 29.80 23.31 -29.73
CA SER A 240 31.04 22.57 -29.95
C SER A 240 32.25 23.45 -29.67
N LEU A 241 32.77 23.49 -28.44
CA LEU A 241 34.12 24.00 -28.16
C LEU A 241 34.74 23.34 -26.91
N ASP A 242 35.89 22.74 -27.17
CA ASP A 242 37.14 22.63 -26.40
C ASP A 242 37.14 22.22 -24.92
N PHE A 243 38.11 21.37 -24.59
CA PHE A 243 38.32 20.77 -23.29
C PHE A 243 38.62 21.84 -22.21
N GLY A 244 37.69 22.04 -21.26
CA GLY A 244 37.89 22.88 -20.08
C GLY A 244 36.98 22.52 -18.90
N SER A 245 37.54 21.81 -17.91
CA SER A 245 37.09 21.52 -16.53
C SER A 245 35.60 21.19 -16.25
N GLY A 246 35.30 19.89 -16.10
CA GLY A 246 34.01 19.37 -15.60
C GLY A 246 33.80 19.46 -14.08
N GLY A 247 34.02 20.64 -13.47
CA GLY A 247 33.84 20.86 -12.03
C GLY A 247 32.44 21.33 -11.60
N ASP A 248 31.79 22.18 -12.40
CA ASP A 248 30.62 22.94 -11.93
C ASP A 248 29.31 22.14 -11.87
N LEU A 249 29.07 21.21 -12.78
CA LEU A 249 27.78 20.48 -12.82
C LEU A 249 27.61 19.49 -11.66
N MET A 250 28.69 18.85 -11.22
CA MET A 250 28.67 17.95 -10.06
C MET A 250 28.48 18.76 -8.76
N PHE A 251 29.08 19.95 -8.69
CA PHE A 251 28.97 20.85 -7.55
C PHE A 251 27.53 21.36 -7.36
N ASP A 252 26.84 21.69 -8.45
CA ASP A 252 25.43 22.12 -8.41
C ASP A 252 24.46 21.01 -7.98
N ILE A 253 24.73 19.76 -8.37
CA ILE A 253 23.93 18.60 -7.93
C ILE A 253 24.18 18.32 -6.45
N GLU A 254 25.44 18.27 -6.02
CA GLU A 254 25.80 18.08 -4.62
C GLU A 254 25.27 19.21 -3.72
N ALA A 255 25.28 20.46 -4.19
CA ALA A 255 24.71 21.60 -3.49
C ALA A 255 23.20 21.44 -3.27
N ARG A 256 22.43 21.03 -4.29
CA ARG A 256 20.98 20.81 -4.18
C ARG A 256 20.61 19.61 -3.31
N PHE A 257 21.40 18.54 -3.35
CA PHE A 257 21.23 17.41 -2.43
C PHE A 257 21.56 17.80 -0.99
N SER A 258 22.62 18.58 -0.78
CA SER A 258 23.01 19.10 0.53
C SER A 258 21.95 20.05 1.10
N GLU A 259 21.38 20.93 0.28
CA GLU A 259 20.30 21.84 0.66
C GLU A 259 19.03 21.08 1.06
N LYS A 260 18.62 20.08 0.27
CA LYS A 260 17.48 19.21 0.63
C LYS A 260 17.74 18.40 1.90
N ALA A 261 18.95 17.86 2.07
CA ALA A 261 19.33 17.14 3.28
C ALA A 261 19.35 18.06 4.51
N SER A 262 19.74 19.32 4.34
CA SER A 262 19.68 20.33 5.41
C SER A 262 18.24 20.66 5.80
N ALA A 263 17.35 20.87 4.82
CA ALA A 263 15.94 21.14 5.08
C ALA A 263 15.21 19.97 5.77
N VAL A 264 15.60 18.72 5.45
CA VAL A 264 15.07 17.53 6.15
C VAL A 264 15.55 17.49 7.61
N ARG A 265 16.85 17.73 7.85
CA ARG A 265 17.40 17.78 9.22
C ARG A 265 16.76 18.88 10.07
N GLU A 266 16.53 20.06 9.48
CA GLU A 266 15.87 21.17 10.17
C GLU A 266 14.42 20.81 10.56
N ARG A 267 13.67 20.15 9.67
CA ARG A 267 12.32 19.65 9.99
C ARG A 267 12.33 18.55 11.06
N GLU A 268 13.32 17.66 11.06
CA GLU A 268 13.47 16.64 12.11
C GLU A 268 13.78 17.26 13.48
N ASP A 269 14.56 18.33 13.51
CA ASP A 269 14.88 19.06 14.74
C ASP A 269 13.66 19.86 15.24
N GLU A 270 12.87 20.47 14.35
CA GLU A 270 11.59 21.09 14.69
C GLU A 270 10.60 20.07 15.27
N LEU A 271 10.50 18.88 14.67
CA LEU A 271 9.62 17.82 15.14
C LEU A 271 10.02 17.35 16.54
N ARG A 272 11.32 17.14 16.77
CA ARG A 272 11.86 16.78 18.10
C ARG A 272 11.59 17.85 19.14
N GLN A 273 11.68 19.13 18.78
CA GLN A 273 11.35 20.24 19.68
C GLN A 273 9.84 20.28 20.01
N LEU A 274 8.98 19.98 19.05
CA LEU A 274 7.53 19.90 19.27
C LEU A 274 7.15 18.73 20.17
N GLU A 275 7.76 17.56 19.97
CA GLU A 275 7.56 16.39 20.84
C GLU A 275 8.01 16.67 22.28
N ALA A 276 9.16 17.30 22.46
CA ALA A 276 9.65 17.70 23.79
C ALA A 276 8.71 18.71 24.48
N ARG A 277 8.15 19.66 23.73
CA ARG A 277 7.16 20.62 24.23
C ARG A 277 5.85 19.94 24.63
N LEU A 278 5.39 18.98 23.82
CA LEU A 278 4.18 18.21 24.11
C LEU A 278 4.35 17.39 25.39
N GLN A 279 5.47 16.67 25.54
CA GLN A 279 5.78 15.92 26.75
C GLN A 279 5.88 16.81 27.99
N ALA A 280 6.49 18.00 27.87
CA ALA A 280 6.55 18.97 28.96
C ALA A 280 5.15 19.49 29.33
N ALA A 281 4.28 19.74 28.34
CA ALA A 281 2.90 20.16 28.57
C ALA A 281 2.07 19.06 29.24
N GLU A 282 2.21 17.80 28.81
CA GLU A 282 1.54 16.65 29.42
C GLU A 282 1.99 16.44 30.88
N LYS A 283 3.30 16.54 31.14
CA LYS A 283 3.83 16.47 32.50
C LYS A 283 3.29 17.60 33.37
N ARG A 284 3.28 18.83 32.88
CA ARG A 284 2.72 19.99 33.59
C ARG A 284 1.23 19.82 33.87
N ARG A 285 0.46 19.30 32.91
CA ARG A 285 -0.96 18.98 33.07
C ARG A 285 -1.17 17.91 34.14
N ALA A 286 -0.37 16.85 34.17
CA ALA A 286 -0.43 15.81 35.20
C ALA A 286 -0.08 16.37 36.60
N GLU A 287 0.91 17.25 36.70
CA GLU A 287 1.28 17.92 37.96
C GLU A 287 0.19 18.88 38.48
N LEU A 288 -0.48 19.60 37.59
CA LEU A 288 -1.62 20.47 37.95
C LEU A 288 -2.83 19.65 38.41
N ALA A 289 -3.15 18.55 37.71
CA ALA A 289 -4.19 17.61 38.10
C ALA A 289 -3.92 16.98 39.47
N ALA A 290 -2.66 16.61 39.76
CA ALA A 290 -2.25 16.07 41.05
C ALA A 290 -2.35 17.10 42.21
N LYS A 291 -2.31 18.40 41.90
CA LYS A 291 -2.47 19.50 42.86
C LYS A 291 -3.93 19.96 43.03
N GLY A 292 -4.88 19.32 42.33
CA GLY A 292 -6.30 19.67 42.40
C GLY A 292 -6.65 21.02 41.74
N ILE A 293 -5.75 21.56 40.90
CA ILE A 293 -5.99 22.78 40.12
C ILE A 293 -6.45 22.33 38.73
N THR A 294 -7.76 22.35 38.52
CA THR A 294 -8.37 22.22 37.20
C THR A 294 -8.49 23.60 36.57
N GLU A 295 -7.97 23.77 35.35
CA GLU A 295 -8.44 24.83 34.43
C GLU A 295 -9.89 24.57 34.01
#